data_AF-A0A0A1TQU5-F1
#
_entry.id   AF-A0A0A1TQU5-F1
#
_cell.length_a   1.000
_cell.length_b   1.000
_cell.length_c   1.000
_cell.angle_alpha   90.00
_cell.angle_beta   90.00
_cell.angle_gamma   90.00
#
_symmetry.space_group_name_H-M   'P 1'
#
loop_
_entity.id
_entity.type
_entity.pdbx_description
1 polymer ?
#
loop_
_entity_poly.entity_id
_entity_poly.type
_entity_poly.pdbx_seq_one_letter_code
_entity_poly.pdbx_strand_id
1 'polypeptide(L)'
;MIRRRIQKLASQPPRPVAAPLAPCRFLNRALSFTSAHAAVPQINASQVGLAGDGRHVRAIAAQLEAEGILKINLGFQDPSSRYLEHMLASLHKFHNHRLPISHSATRGWFWDVRPAKTDFQGSQQARSETMEDFPWHTDCSYEDPPPRYFALHVLAADRFGGGTLSVVPVHRVVESLDDATIAQLMRPEYRIRIPVEFLKNAECRHIDKPLLLRSATKASAVMMRFRADIVTPLNATAARALEDLQKQLKYKAADAAIHLTADRLPSNSIILIDNRRWLHARSAVTDPCRHLRRVRWDATPVW
;
A
#
# COMPACT_ATOMS: atom_id res chain seq x y z
N MET A 1 -31.26 1.36 2.78
CA MET A 1 -31.51 -0.05 2.37
C MET A 1 -30.25 -0.85 2.00
N ILE A 2 -29.04 -0.46 2.46
CA ILE A 2 -27.76 -1.11 2.12
C ILE A 2 -27.16 -1.93 3.28
N ARG A 3 -27.83 -1.99 4.45
CA ARG A 3 -27.35 -2.71 5.64
C ARG A 3 -27.75 -4.20 5.72
N ARG A 4 -28.60 -4.72 4.82
CA ARG A 4 -29.23 -6.05 5.00
C ARG A 4 -28.77 -7.16 4.04
N ARG A 5 -27.81 -6.95 3.14
CA ARG A 5 -27.48 -7.95 2.10
C ARG A 5 -26.16 -8.72 2.30
N ILE A 6 -25.42 -8.51 3.38
CA ILE A 6 -24.12 -9.18 3.63
C ILE A 6 -24.07 -9.81 5.04
N GLN A 7 -25.19 -10.34 5.53
CA GLN A 7 -25.24 -11.08 6.80
C GLN A 7 -25.61 -12.56 6.62
N LYS A 8 -25.61 -13.09 5.39
CA LYS A 8 -26.08 -14.46 5.09
C LYS A 8 -25.03 -15.43 4.53
N LEU A 9 -23.74 -15.14 4.64
CA LEU A 9 -22.65 -15.98 4.10
C LEU A 9 -21.67 -16.53 5.16
N ALA A 10 -21.95 -16.32 6.46
CA ALA A 10 -21.04 -16.66 7.56
C ALA A 10 -21.32 -18.02 8.22
N SER A 11 -21.49 -19.10 7.45
CA SER A 11 -21.73 -20.42 8.04
C SER A 11 -21.20 -21.58 7.20
N GLN A 12 -19.89 -21.64 6.94
CA GLN A 12 -19.21 -22.91 6.64
C GLN A 12 -17.78 -22.93 7.20
N PRO A 13 -17.35 -24.03 7.85
CA PRO A 13 -16.00 -24.18 8.39
C PRO A 13 -14.96 -24.52 7.31
N PRO A 14 -13.69 -24.13 7.49
CA PRO A 14 -12.61 -24.42 6.53
C PRO A 14 -12.17 -25.89 6.56
N ARG A 15 -11.80 -26.43 5.40
CA ARG A 15 -11.17 -27.76 5.25
C ARG A 15 -9.64 -27.68 5.47
N PRO A 16 -9.00 -28.74 5.99
CA PRO A 16 -7.57 -28.74 6.31
C PRO A 16 -6.68 -28.78 5.06
N VAL A 17 -5.56 -28.06 5.14
CA VAL A 17 -4.50 -27.97 4.11
C VAL A 17 -3.41 -29.01 4.42
N ALA A 18 -2.96 -29.73 3.39
CA ALA A 18 -1.90 -30.73 3.47
C ALA A 18 -0.50 -30.11 3.61
N ALA A 19 0.40 -30.83 4.30
CA ALA A 19 1.76 -30.41 4.65
C ALA A 19 2.75 -30.37 3.46
N PRO A 20 3.81 -29.54 3.51
CA PRO A 20 4.81 -29.45 2.44
C PRO A 20 5.97 -30.44 2.61
N LEU A 21 6.51 -30.90 1.47
CA LEU A 21 7.73 -31.70 1.36
C LEU A 21 9.00 -30.82 1.38
N ALA A 22 10.11 -31.45 1.79
CA ALA A 22 11.41 -30.87 2.17
C ALA A 22 12.25 -30.27 1.01
N PRO A 23 13.30 -29.45 1.30
CA PRO A 23 13.99 -28.61 0.33
C PRO A 23 15.23 -29.27 -0.30
N CYS A 24 15.45 -29.00 -1.59
CA CYS A 24 16.68 -29.36 -2.31
C CYS A 24 17.59 -28.13 -2.49
N ARG A 25 18.91 -28.36 -2.41
CA ARG A 25 19.96 -27.36 -2.17
C ARG A 25 20.38 -26.54 -3.40
N PHE A 26 20.87 -25.34 -3.06
CA PHE A 26 21.45 -24.24 -3.82
C PHE A 26 22.38 -24.57 -5.00
N LEU A 27 22.37 -23.68 -5.99
CA LEU A 27 23.57 -23.20 -6.69
C LEU A 27 23.43 -21.70 -6.99
N ASN A 28 24.34 -20.92 -6.43
CA ASN A 28 24.48 -19.46 -6.59
C ASN A 28 24.91 -19.12 -8.01
N ARG A 29 24.21 -18.19 -8.67
CA ARG A 29 24.76 -17.42 -9.78
C ARG A 29 24.40 -15.96 -9.60
N ALA A 30 25.40 -15.16 -9.27
CA ALA A 30 25.30 -13.70 -9.21
C ALA A 30 24.94 -13.19 -10.62
N LEU A 31 23.70 -12.70 -10.77
CA LEU A 31 23.28 -11.97 -11.95
C LEU A 31 23.44 -10.47 -11.66
N SER A 32 24.38 -9.86 -12.35
CA SER A 32 24.51 -8.42 -12.51
C SER A 32 23.24 -7.90 -13.20
N PHE A 33 22.42 -7.13 -12.48
CA PHE A 33 21.25 -6.47 -13.04
C PHE A 33 21.63 -5.06 -13.49
N THR A 34 21.80 -4.89 -14.80
CA THR A 34 21.76 -3.58 -15.45
C THR A 34 20.39 -2.95 -15.25
N SER A 35 20.36 -1.67 -14.84
CA SER A 35 19.16 -0.87 -14.58
C SER A 35 18.33 -0.66 -15.85
N ALA A 36 17.48 -1.62 -16.20
CA ALA A 36 16.27 -1.33 -16.94
C ALA A 36 15.28 -0.74 -15.92
N HIS A 37 14.79 0.48 -16.13
CA HIS A 37 13.69 1.03 -15.33
C HIS A 37 12.53 0.04 -15.39
N ALA A 38 12.34 -0.75 -14.32
CA ALA A 38 11.34 -1.80 -14.29
C ALA A 38 9.96 -1.18 -14.52
N ALA A 39 9.29 -1.61 -15.59
CA ALA A 39 7.93 -1.17 -15.87
C ALA A 39 6.97 -1.82 -14.89
N VAL A 40 5.97 -1.06 -14.40
CA VAL A 40 4.90 -1.63 -13.58
C VAL A 40 4.08 -2.61 -14.45
N PRO A 41 3.84 -3.85 -14.00
CA PRO A 41 2.98 -4.80 -14.70
C PRO A 41 1.61 -4.20 -15.00
N GLN A 42 1.03 -4.55 -16.15
CA GLN A 42 -0.23 -3.97 -16.60
C GLN A 42 -1.24 -5.04 -17.00
N ILE A 43 -2.51 -4.80 -16.67
CA ILE A 43 -3.65 -5.56 -17.16
C ILE A 43 -4.69 -4.59 -17.71
N ASN A 44 -5.35 -4.95 -18.81
CA ASN A 44 -6.44 -4.17 -19.38
C ASN A 44 -7.79 -4.75 -18.94
N ALA A 45 -8.73 -3.89 -18.57
CA ALA A 45 -10.12 -4.26 -18.34
C ALA A 45 -10.99 -3.52 -19.35
N SER A 46 -11.55 -4.23 -20.34
CA SER A 46 -12.38 -3.64 -21.40
C SER A 46 -13.80 -3.32 -20.95
N GLN A 47 -14.28 -3.94 -19.86
CA GLN A 47 -15.62 -3.73 -19.33
C GLN A 47 -15.69 -4.01 -17.83
N VAL A 48 -16.68 -3.41 -17.14
CA VAL A 48 -16.90 -3.58 -15.70
C VAL A 48 -17.07 -5.05 -15.31
N GLY A 49 -17.73 -5.85 -16.17
CA GLY A 49 -18.03 -7.26 -15.90
C GLY A 49 -16.80 -8.14 -15.66
N LEU A 50 -15.62 -7.76 -16.17
CA LEU A 50 -14.37 -8.50 -15.95
C LEU A 50 -13.96 -8.53 -14.48
N ALA A 51 -14.39 -7.56 -13.66
CA ALA A 51 -14.15 -7.57 -12.22
C ALA A 51 -14.80 -8.78 -11.50
N GLY A 52 -15.78 -9.44 -12.13
CA GLY A 52 -16.40 -10.67 -11.67
C GLY A 52 -15.87 -11.94 -12.35
N ASP A 53 -15.05 -11.83 -13.40
CA ASP A 53 -14.52 -12.97 -14.15
C ASP A 53 -13.38 -13.66 -13.39
N GLY A 54 -13.51 -14.96 -13.16
CA GLY A 54 -12.57 -15.72 -12.35
C GLY A 54 -11.15 -15.82 -12.93
N ARG A 55 -10.97 -15.78 -14.27
CA ARG A 55 -9.64 -15.80 -14.89
C ARG A 55 -8.97 -14.45 -14.75
N HIS A 56 -9.72 -13.38 -15.00
CA HIS A 56 -9.27 -12.00 -14.84
C HIS A 56 -8.83 -11.70 -13.40
N VAL A 57 -9.66 -12.06 -12.42
CA VAL A 57 -9.38 -11.85 -10.99
C VAL A 57 -8.19 -12.70 -10.54
N ARG A 58 -8.05 -13.93 -11.05
CA ARG A 58 -6.86 -14.77 -10.80
C ARG A 58 -5.58 -14.13 -11.33
N ALA A 59 -5.61 -13.55 -12.51
CA ALA A 59 -4.45 -12.84 -13.08
C ALA A 59 -4.05 -11.65 -12.20
N ILE A 60 -5.03 -10.86 -11.72
CA ILE A 60 -4.80 -9.76 -10.79
C ILE A 60 -4.14 -10.25 -9.50
N ALA A 61 -4.71 -11.29 -8.86
CA ALA A 61 -4.17 -11.86 -7.64
C ALA A 61 -2.75 -12.40 -7.83
N ALA A 62 -2.50 -13.13 -8.92
CA ALA A 62 -1.17 -13.68 -9.23
C ALA A 62 -0.12 -12.57 -9.40
N GLN A 63 -0.45 -11.47 -10.10
CA GLN A 63 0.46 -10.34 -10.27
C GLN A 63 0.74 -9.61 -8.96
N LEU A 64 -0.28 -9.42 -8.11
CA LEU A 64 -0.07 -8.84 -6.78
C LEU A 64 0.82 -9.72 -5.90
N GLU A 65 0.64 -11.04 -5.93
CA GLU A 65 1.50 -11.95 -5.17
C GLU A 65 2.94 -12.00 -5.70
N ALA A 66 3.12 -11.97 -7.03
CA ALA A 66 4.44 -11.98 -7.66
C ALA A 66 5.17 -10.64 -7.42
N GLU A 67 4.61 -9.55 -7.91
CA GLU A 67 5.29 -8.26 -8.04
C GLU A 67 4.95 -7.29 -6.90
N GLY A 68 3.81 -7.48 -6.24
CA GLY A 68 3.33 -6.56 -5.20
C GLY A 68 2.88 -5.21 -5.76
N ILE A 69 2.80 -5.04 -7.08
CA ILE A 69 2.29 -3.84 -7.74
C ILE A 69 1.66 -4.21 -9.08
N LEU A 70 0.55 -3.57 -9.42
CA LEU A 70 -0.15 -3.80 -10.68
C LEU A 70 -0.92 -2.56 -11.11
N LYS A 71 -0.75 -2.12 -12.35
CA LYS A 71 -1.60 -1.12 -12.99
C LYS A 71 -2.70 -1.83 -13.78
N ILE A 72 -3.93 -1.34 -13.65
CA ILE A 72 -5.07 -1.75 -14.46
C ILE A 72 -5.51 -0.56 -15.31
N ASN A 73 -5.51 -0.73 -16.64
CA ASN A 73 -6.08 0.26 -17.55
C ASN A 73 -7.55 -0.05 -17.78
N LEU A 74 -8.44 0.93 -17.55
CA LEU A 74 -9.87 0.75 -17.82
C LEU A 74 -10.15 1.22 -19.25
N GLY A 75 -10.75 0.33 -20.05
CA GLY A 75 -11.24 0.63 -21.41
C GLY A 75 -12.65 1.23 -21.43
N PHE A 76 -13.18 1.60 -20.27
CA PHE A 76 -14.54 2.12 -20.06
C PHE A 76 -14.51 3.17 -18.95
N GLN A 77 -15.47 4.10 -18.96
CA GLN A 77 -15.60 5.10 -17.90
C GLN A 77 -16.16 4.48 -16.62
N ASP A 78 -15.56 4.78 -15.47
CA ASP A 78 -16.02 4.27 -14.17
C ASP A 78 -15.98 5.33 -13.05
N PRO A 79 -16.73 6.44 -13.16
CA PRO A 79 -16.70 7.52 -12.17
C PRO A 79 -17.11 7.06 -10.75
N SER A 80 -17.88 5.96 -10.67
CA SER A 80 -18.33 5.37 -9.41
C SER A 80 -17.38 4.31 -8.86
N SER A 81 -16.30 3.94 -9.56
CA SER A 81 -15.36 2.88 -9.16
C SER A 81 -16.01 1.51 -8.95
N ARG A 82 -17.03 1.18 -9.75
CA ARG A 82 -17.76 -0.09 -9.72
C ARG A 82 -16.87 -1.27 -10.06
N TYR A 83 -15.93 -1.11 -10.99
CA TYR A 83 -14.97 -2.15 -11.32
C TYR A 83 -14.11 -2.51 -10.10
N LEU A 84 -13.58 -1.49 -9.41
CA LEU A 84 -12.77 -1.68 -8.21
C LEU A 84 -13.58 -2.33 -7.07
N GLU A 85 -14.83 -1.88 -6.86
CA GLU A 85 -15.76 -2.47 -5.89
C GLU A 85 -15.98 -3.98 -6.15
N HIS A 86 -16.36 -4.33 -7.38
CA HIS A 86 -16.59 -5.73 -7.76
C HIS A 86 -15.32 -6.58 -7.70
N MET A 87 -14.18 -6.02 -8.10
CA MET A 87 -12.89 -6.71 -8.07
C MET A 87 -12.50 -7.09 -6.64
N LEU A 88 -12.72 -6.20 -5.68
CA LEU A 88 -12.45 -6.48 -4.26
C LEU A 88 -13.37 -7.57 -3.70
N ALA A 89 -14.65 -7.56 -4.08
CA ALA A 89 -15.59 -8.63 -3.71
C ALA A 89 -15.16 -9.99 -4.31
N SER A 90 -14.68 -10.00 -5.55
CA SER A 90 -14.17 -11.19 -6.22
C SER A 90 -12.85 -11.69 -5.62
N LEU A 91 -11.92 -10.80 -5.27
CA LEU A 91 -10.68 -11.16 -4.57
C LEU A 91 -10.98 -11.78 -3.20
N HIS A 92 -11.95 -11.26 -2.48
CA HIS A 92 -12.43 -11.88 -1.24
C HIS A 92 -12.99 -13.28 -1.49
N LYS A 93 -13.91 -13.41 -2.46
CA LYS A 93 -14.60 -14.67 -2.77
C LYS A 93 -13.65 -15.77 -3.28
N PHE A 94 -12.71 -15.42 -4.15
CA PHE A 94 -11.91 -16.41 -4.89
C PHE A 94 -10.46 -16.55 -4.38
N HIS A 95 -9.94 -15.55 -3.67
CA HIS A 95 -8.55 -15.51 -3.22
C HIS A 95 -8.40 -15.24 -1.72
N ASN A 96 -9.51 -15.29 -0.95
CA ASN A 96 -9.52 -15.18 0.51
C ASN A 96 -8.89 -13.88 1.07
N HIS A 97 -8.88 -12.81 0.26
CA HIS A 97 -8.53 -11.49 0.78
C HIS A 97 -9.56 -11.05 1.82
N ARG A 98 -9.14 -10.38 2.89
CA ARG A 98 -10.10 -9.74 3.80
C ARG A 98 -10.71 -8.50 3.15
N LEU A 99 -11.95 -8.21 3.55
CA LEU A 99 -12.71 -7.07 3.04
C LEU A 99 -12.03 -5.73 3.38
N PRO A 100 -12.40 -4.66 2.66
CA PRO A 100 -11.85 -3.32 2.87
C PRO A 100 -12.06 -2.78 4.28
N ILE A 101 -11.11 -1.98 4.74
CA ILE A 101 -11.17 -1.30 6.05
C ILE A 101 -11.68 0.13 5.89
N SER A 102 -12.40 0.63 6.90
CA SER A 102 -12.89 2.03 6.91
C SER A 102 -11.73 3.02 6.99
N HIS A 103 -11.95 4.24 6.48
CA HIS A 103 -10.92 5.26 6.48
C HIS A 103 -10.70 5.86 7.87
N SER A 104 -11.79 6.14 8.57
CA SER A 104 -11.83 6.58 9.96
C SER A 104 -13.09 6.03 10.63
N ALA A 105 -13.40 6.46 11.85
CA ALA A 105 -14.67 6.16 12.51
C ALA A 105 -15.89 6.76 11.76
N THR A 106 -15.69 7.86 11.01
CA THR A 106 -16.76 8.63 10.37
C THR A 106 -16.79 8.50 8.85
N ARG A 107 -15.71 7.97 8.25
CA ARG A 107 -15.54 7.84 6.79
C ARG A 107 -15.50 6.36 6.40
N GLY A 108 -16.25 6.00 5.35
CA GLY A 108 -16.33 4.64 4.81
C GLY A 108 -15.01 4.11 4.24
N TRP A 109 -15.06 2.98 3.54
CA TRP A 109 -13.87 2.29 3.02
C TRP A 109 -13.43 2.76 1.63
N PHE A 110 -14.32 3.43 0.90
CA PHE A 110 -14.02 4.16 -0.33
C PHE A 110 -13.88 5.65 -0.02
N TRP A 111 -12.74 6.22 -0.40
CA TRP A 111 -12.32 7.54 0.07
C TRP A 111 -11.81 8.41 -1.08
N ASP A 112 -12.31 9.63 -1.21
CA ASP A 112 -11.84 10.58 -2.23
C ASP A 112 -10.55 11.27 -1.77
N VAL A 113 -9.50 11.16 -2.58
CA VAL A 113 -8.22 11.85 -2.38
C VAL A 113 -8.15 13.00 -3.38
N ARG A 114 -8.51 14.19 -2.93
CA ARG A 114 -8.48 15.44 -3.71
C ARG A 114 -8.11 16.62 -2.82
N PRO A 115 -7.47 17.67 -3.36
CA PRO A 115 -7.26 18.92 -2.63
C PRO A 115 -8.56 19.45 -2.03
N ALA A 116 -8.54 19.87 -0.77
CA ALA A 116 -9.70 20.52 -0.14
C ALA A 116 -10.02 21.84 -0.87
N LYS A 117 -11.32 22.10 -1.10
CA LYS A 117 -11.80 23.29 -1.82
C LYS A 117 -11.95 24.53 -0.93
N THR A 118 -11.73 24.40 0.37
CA THR A 118 -12.03 25.43 1.37
C THR A 118 -10.87 25.57 2.34
N ASP A 119 -10.51 26.81 2.68
CA ASP A 119 -9.45 27.18 3.63
C ASP A 119 -9.65 26.71 5.08
N PHE A 120 -10.69 25.90 5.34
CA PHE A 120 -10.82 25.17 6.59
C PHE A 120 -9.79 24.02 6.65
N GLN A 121 -8.54 24.39 6.93
CA GLN A 121 -7.53 23.50 7.52
C GLN A 121 -7.95 23.14 8.95
N GLY A 122 -9.06 22.42 9.08
CA GLY A 122 -9.45 21.82 10.35
C GLY A 122 -8.48 20.70 10.73
N SER A 123 -8.36 20.43 12.02
CA SER A 123 -7.55 19.35 12.64
C SER A 123 -7.91 17.91 12.20
N GLN A 124 -8.64 17.74 11.10
CA GLN A 124 -9.17 16.48 10.57
C GLN A 124 -8.81 16.22 9.10
N GLN A 125 -8.02 17.10 8.46
CA GLN A 125 -7.58 16.89 7.07
C GLN A 125 -6.44 15.86 7.02
N ALA A 126 -6.61 14.80 6.22
CA ALA A 126 -5.54 13.84 6.00
C ALA A 126 -4.46 14.44 5.09
N ARG A 127 -3.18 14.11 5.31
CA ARG A 127 -2.05 14.55 4.45
C ARG A 127 -2.28 14.27 2.96
N SER A 128 -2.99 13.19 2.61
CA SER A 128 -3.34 12.87 1.23
C SER A 128 -4.28 13.89 0.56
N GLU A 129 -5.02 14.69 1.34
CA GLU A 129 -5.95 15.72 0.87
C GLU A 129 -5.30 17.11 0.73
N THR A 130 -4.00 17.25 1.04
CA THR A 130 -3.27 18.51 0.85
C THR A 130 -2.61 18.55 -0.54
N MET A 131 -2.12 19.73 -0.94
CA MET A 131 -1.34 19.91 -2.17
C MET A 131 0.18 19.75 -1.97
N GLU A 132 0.65 19.57 -0.73
CA GLU A 132 2.08 19.45 -0.40
C GLU A 132 2.69 18.12 -0.85
N ASP A 133 4.01 17.99 -0.75
CA ASP A 133 4.66 16.69 -0.86
C ASP A 133 4.16 15.73 0.24
N PHE A 134 4.03 14.45 -0.14
CA PHE A 134 3.85 13.37 0.81
C PHE A 134 5.09 12.45 0.73
N PRO A 135 6.01 12.53 1.70
CA PRO A 135 7.24 11.74 1.72
C PRO A 135 7.02 10.22 1.72
N TRP A 136 8.09 9.46 1.55
CA TRP A 136 8.07 8.00 1.55
C TRP A 136 7.39 7.41 2.78
N HIS A 137 6.37 6.59 2.55
CA HIS A 137 5.62 5.90 3.59
C HIS A 137 4.93 4.64 3.08
N THR A 138 4.43 3.85 4.03
CA THR A 138 3.40 2.83 3.83
C THR A 138 2.07 3.37 4.37
N ASP A 139 0.96 3.09 3.71
CA ASP A 139 -0.36 3.55 4.13
C ASP A 139 -0.75 2.88 5.47
N CYS A 140 -1.44 3.61 6.35
CA CYS A 140 -1.90 3.06 7.63
C CYS A 140 -0.80 2.35 8.46
N SER A 141 0.44 2.85 8.49
CA SER A 141 1.52 2.24 9.30
C SER A 141 1.21 2.15 10.80
N TYR A 142 0.26 2.97 11.28
CA TYR A 142 -0.24 3.03 12.65
C TYR A 142 -1.43 2.08 12.95
N GLU A 143 -2.03 1.43 11.94
CA GLU A 143 -3.09 0.45 12.17
C GLU A 143 -2.50 -0.89 12.62
N ASP A 144 -3.21 -1.62 13.48
CA ASP A 144 -2.82 -2.97 13.87
C ASP A 144 -4.04 -3.92 13.80
N PRO A 145 -4.13 -4.82 12.80
CA PRO A 145 -3.16 -5.01 11.71
C PRO A 145 -3.23 -3.93 10.62
N PRO A 146 -2.11 -3.64 9.91
CA PRO A 146 -2.14 -2.74 8.75
C PRO A 146 -2.76 -3.43 7.52
N PRO A 147 -3.38 -2.67 6.61
CA PRO A 147 -3.84 -3.20 5.34
C PRO A 147 -2.64 -3.72 4.53
N ARG A 148 -2.77 -4.92 3.98
CA ARG A 148 -1.75 -5.47 3.07
C ARG A 148 -1.73 -4.72 1.76
N TYR A 149 -2.89 -4.35 1.23
CA TYR A 149 -2.98 -3.72 -0.08
C TYR A 149 -3.74 -2.39 -0.02
N PHE A 150 -3.38 -1.48 -0.93
CA PHE A 150 -4.20 -0.33 -1.26
C PHE A 150 -4.32 -0.14 -2.77
N ALA A 151 -5.39 0.54 -3.18
CA ALA A 151 -5.60 0.92 -4.57
C ALA A 151 -5.85 2.42 -4.68
N LEU A 152 -5.41 3.01 -5.80
CA LEU A 152 -5.79 4.36 -6.21
C LEU A 152 -6.42 4.26 -7.61
N HIS A 153 -7.69 4.60 -7.70
CA HIS A 153 -8.37 4.83 -8.97
C HIS A 153 -8.21 6.30 -9.36
N VAL A 154 -7.54 6.57 -10.48
CA VAL A 154 -7.36 7.92 -11.02
C VAL A 154 -8.62 8.35 -11.74
N LEU A 155 -9.45 9.17 -11.09
CA LEU A 155 -10.64 9.75 -11.70
C LEU A 155 -10.27 11.00 -12.52
N ALA A 156 -9.34 11.80 -11.99
CA ALA A 156 -8.71 12.92 -12.69
C ALA A 156 -7.22 13.00 -12.29
N ALA A 157 -6.33 12.77 -13.26
CA ALA A 157 -4.89 12.97 -13.08
C ALA A 157 -4.55 14.46 -12.91
N ASP A 158 -3.36 14.76 -12.39
CA ASP A 158 -2.83 16.13 -12.37
C ASP A 158 -2.48 16.56 -13.80
N ARG A 159 -3.04 17.68 -14.26
CA ARG A 159 -2.83 18.19 -15.62
C ARG A 159 -1.64 19.15 -15.75
N PHE A 160 -1.00 19.53 -14.64
CA PHE A 160 0.01 20.59 -14.59
C PHE A 160 1.39 20.08 -14.14
N GLY A 161 1.63 18.77 -14.22
CA GLY A 161 2.95 18.15 -13.98
C GLY A 161 3.23 17.78 -12.52
N GLY A 162 2.28 17.98 -11.61
CA GLY A 162 2.39 17.61 -10.20
C GLY A 162 1.78 16.25 -9.86
N GLY A 163 1.64 15.97 -8.57
CA GLY A 163 0.92 14.82 -8.03
C GLY A 163 1.45 13.45 -8.46
N THR A 164 2.73 13.37 -8.86
CA THR A 164 3.39 12.16 -9.32
C THR A 164 3.44 11.15 -8.18
N LEU A 165 2.91 9.95 -8.42
CA LEU A 165 3.04 8.83 -7.49
C LEU A 165 4.39 8.16 -7.72
N SER A 166 5.26 8.19 -6.71
CA SER A 166 6.54 7.49 -6.75
C SER A 166 6.45 6.25 -5.87
N VAL A 167 6.98 5.13 -6.35
CA VAL A 167 6.97 3.86 -5.62
C VAL A 167 8.36 3.24 -5.63
N VAL A 168 8.77 2.64 -4.52
CA VAL A 168 10.04 1.91 -4.42
C VAL A 168 9.82 0.61 -3.65
N PRO A 169 10.37 -0.53 -4.10
CA PRO A 169 10.22 -1.76 -3.36
C PRO A 169 11.13 -1.75 -2.12
N VAL A 170 10.59 -2.19 -0.98
CA VAL A 170 11.25 -2.14 0.33
C VAL A 170 12.63 -2.81 0.31
N HIS A 171 12.78 -3.94 -0.39
CA HIS A 171 14.06 -4.65 -0.45
C HIS A 171 15.21 -3.79 -0.98
N ARG A 172 14.96 -2.90 -1.95
CA ARG A 172 16.01 -2.02 -2.52
C ARG A 172 16.51 -0.99 -1.51
N VAL A 173 15.66 -0.53 -0.61
CA VAL A 173 16.05 0.35 0.49
C VAL A 173 16.82 -0.46 1.53
N VAL A 174 16.32 -1.64 1.89
CA VAL A 174 16.91 -2.48 2.95
C VAL A 174 18.28 -3.05 2.56
N GLU A 175 18.51 -3.37 1.28
CA GLU A 175 19.81 -3.83 0.75
C GLU A 175 20.95 -2.80 0.95
N SER A 176 20.62 -1.55 1.23
CA SER A 176 21.59 -0.48 1.49
C SER A 176 21.88 -0.23 2.98
N LEU A 177 21.21 -0.98 3.87
CA LEU A 177 21.42 -0.90 5.32
C LEU A 177 22.37 -2.01 5.78
N ASP A 178 23.12 -1.75 6.86
CA ASP A 178 23.92 -2.80 7.50
C ASP A 178 23.05 -3.75 8.35
N ASP A 179 23.59 -4.93 8.64
CA ASP A 179 22.87 -5.98 9.37
C ASP A 179 22.47 -5.56 10.79
N ALA A 180 23.27 -4.70 11.45
CA ALA A 180 22.98 -4.21 12.79
C ALA A 180 21.75 -3.28 12.79
N THR A 181 21.68 -2.40 11.80
CA THR A 181 20.56 -1.49 11.55
C THR A 181 19.29 -2.28 11.22
N ILE A 182 19.39 -3.29 10.34
CA ILE A 182 18.28 -4.17 10.01
C ILE A 182 17.78 -4.89 11.28
N ALA A 183 18.69 -5.47 12.07
CA ALA A 183 18.34 -6.18 13.30
C ALA A 183 17.66 -5.24 14.31
N GLN A 184 18.11 -3.99 14.40
CA GLN A 184 17.53 -2.97 15.27
C GLN A 184 16.13 -2.54 14.81
N LEU A 185 15.94 -2.30 13.50
CA LEU A 185 14.64 -1.96 12.92
C LEU A 185 13.58 -3.07 13.06
N MET A 186 14.03 -4.32 13.28
CA MET A 186 13.17 -5.48 13.55
C MET A 186 12.76 -5.63 15.02
N ARG A 187 13.24 -4.77 15.93
CA ARG A 187 12.85 -4.77 17.34
C ARG A 187 11.63 -3.88 17.56
N PRO A 188 10.74 -4.20 18.53
CA PRO A 188 9.58 -3.38 18.87
C PRO A 188 9.96 -2.13 19.68
N GLU A 189 10.96 -1.37 19.20
CA GLU A 189 11.56 -0.23 19.89
C GLU A 189 11.20 1.10 19.21
N TYR A 190 10.05 1.12 18.51
CA TYR A 190 9.54 2.27 17.79
C TYR A 190 8.07 2.50 18.13
N ARG A 191 7.77 3.70 18.61
CA ARG A 191 6.42 4.19 18.85
C ARG A 191 5.87 4.82 17.59
N ILE A 192 4.74 4.32 17.12
CA ILE A 192 4.03 4.82 15.95
C ILE A 192 2.75 5.50 16.44
N ARG A 193 2.72 6.83 16.40
CA ARG A 193 1.57 7.63 16.80
C ARG A 193 0.42 7.49 15.80
N ILE A 194 -0.79 7.30 16.29
CA ILE A 194 -2.00 7.35 15.47
C ILE A 194 -2.37 8.82 15.27
N PRO A 195 -2.41 9.34 14.02
CA PRO A 195 -2.83 10.71 13.77
C PRO A 195 -4.27 10.94 14.25
N VAL A 196 -4.55 12.14 14.73
CA VAL A 196 -5.81 12.47 15.43
C VAL A 196 -7.03 12.25 14.53
N GLU A 197 -6.90 12.52 13.24
CA GLU A 197 -7.93 12.32 12.22
C GLU A 197 -8.28 10.84 11.96
N PHE A 198 -7.45 9.92 12.44
CA PHE A 198 -7.62 8.47 12.29
C PHE A 198 -7.93 7.74 13.60
N LEU A 199 -8.05 8.44 14.73
CA LEU A 199 -8.38 7.81 16.01
C LEU A 199 -9.75 7.13 15.94
N LYS A 200 -9.77 5.82 16.21
CA LYS A 200 -10.98 5.00 16.36
C LYS A 200 -11.32 4.76 17.83
N ASN A 201 -10.30 4.76 18.69
CA ASN A 201 -10.40 4.66 20.14
C ASN A 201 -9.53 5.78 20.75
N ALA A 202 -10.10 6.63 21.61
CA ALA A 202 -9.40 7.75 22.22
C ALA A 202 -8.32 7.33 23.24
N GLU A 203 -8.42 6.11 23.76
CA GLU A 203 -7.48 5.52 24.74
C GLU A 203 -6.22 4.96 24.06
N CYS A 204 -6.34 4.50 22.81
CA CYS A 204 -5.21 3.99 22.02
C CYS A 204 -4.73 5.07 21.05
N ARG A 205 -3.62 5.72 21.39
CA ARG A 205 -3.04 6.84 20.60
C ARG A 205 -1.75 6.49 19.89
N HIS A 206 -1.20 5.31 20.14
CA HIS A 206 0.02 4.82 19.52
C HIS A 206 0.09 3.29 19.61
N ILE A 207 1.01 2.73 18.83
CA ILE A 207 1.44 1.33 18.94
C ILE A 207 2.96 1.29 19.02
N ASP A 208 3.50 0.35 19.79
CA ASP A 208 4.94 0.11 19.87
C ASP A 208 5.24 -1.18 19.08
N LYS A 209 5.90 -1.04 17.92
CA LYS A 209 6.06 -2.12 16.91
C LYS A 209 7.39 -1.99 16.17
N PRO A 210 7.92 -3.08 15.60
CA PRO A 210 9.06 -2.98 14.71
C PRO A 210 8.70 -2.24 13.41
N LEU A 211 9.71 -1.68 12.73
CA LEU A 211 9.54 -1.03 11.43
C LEU A 211 9.79 -2.00 10.27
N LEU A 212 10.59 -3.04 10.50
CA LEU A 212 10.90 -4.09 9.54
C LEU A 212 10.46 -5.47 10.06
N LEU A 213 10.07 -6.35 9.13
CA LEU A 213 9.88 -7.78 9.38
C LEU A 213 10.40 -8.60 8.22
N ARG A 214 10.83 -9.84 8.50
CA ARG A 214 11.03 -10.84 7.47
C ARG A 214 9.70 -11.51 7.15
N SER A 215 9.44 -11.75 5.87
CA SER A 215 8.30 -12.54 5.44
C SER A 215 8.45 -13.97 5.91
N ALA A 216 7.43 -14.49 6.60
CA ALA A 216 7.38 -15.90 7.01
C ALA A 216 7.26 -16.86 5.80
N THR A 217 6.76 -16.39 4.66
CA THR A 217 6.46 -17.23 3.49
C THR A 217 7.49 -17.10 2.37
N LYS A 218 8.29 -16.03 2.36
CA LYS A 218 9.35 -15.78 1.37
C LYS A 218 10.64 -15.43 2.10
N ALA A 219 11.57 -16.37 2.19
CA ALA A 219 12.79 -16.31 3.02
C ALA A 219 13.65 -15.05 2.82
N SER A 220 13.57 -14.39 1.65
CA SER A 220 14.30 -13.16 1.33
C SER A 220 13.43 -11.90 1.30
N ALA A 221 12.11 -12.00 1.45
CA ALA A 221 11.25 -10.83 1.37
C ALA A 221 11.23 -10.10 2.71
N VAL A 222 11.49 -8.79 2.66
CA VAL A 222 11.38 -7.88 3.80
C VAL A 222 10.11 -7.06 3.64
N MET A 223 9.41 -6.87 4.75
CA MET A 223 8.23 -6.03 4.86
C MET A 223 8.55 -4.81 5.72
N MET A 224 7.92 -3.68 5.41
CA MET A 224 8.08 -2.44 6.18
C MET A 224 6.73 -1.88 6.60
N ARG A 225 6.72 -1.21 7.76
CA ARG A 225 5.72 -0.20 8.13
C ARG A 225 6.46 1.08 8.48
N PHE A 226 6.17 2.16 7.79
CA PHE A 226 6.93 3.39 7.98
C PHE A 226 6.14 4.62 7.59
N ARG A 227 6.24 5.66 8.41
CA ARG A 227 5.86 7.04 8.08
C ARG A 227 6.62 7.97 9.02
N ALA A 228 7.55 8.76 8.47
CA ALA A 228 8.56 9.46 9.25
C ALA A 228 8.00 10.38 10.36
N ASP A 229 6.94 11.14 10.07
CA ASP A 229 6.39 12.16 10.98
C ASP A 229 5.59 11.60 12.18
N ILE A 230 5.39 10.28 12.23
CA ILE A 230 4.65 9.63 13.31
C ILE A 230 5.44 8.54 14.02
N VAL A 231 6.71 8.32 13.65
CA VAL A 231 7.58 7.34 14.29
C VAL A 231 8.50 8.04 15.29
N THR A 232 8.60 7.49 16.49
CA THR A 232 9.53 7.94 17.53
C THR A 232 10.32 6.74 18.04
N PRO A 233 11.66 6.77 18.00
CA PRO A 233 12.49 5.71 18.57
C PRO A 233 12.39 5.72 20.10
N LEU A 234 12.41 4.55 20.74
CA LEU A 234 12.28 4.43 22.20
C LEU A 234 13.63 4.46 22.95
N ASN A 235 14.75 4.39 22.24
CA ASN A 235 16.10 4.44 22.81
C ASN A 235 17.13 4.92 21.76
N ALA A 236 18.40 5.08 22.19
CA ALA A 236 19.48 5.61 21.37
C ALA A 236 19.95 4.67 20.24
N THR A 237 19.80 3.35 20.37
CA THR A 237 20.12 2.41 19.27
C THR A 237 19.04 2.45 18.20
N ALA A 238 17.77 2.46 18.60
CA ALA A 238 16.63 2.63 17.71
C ALA A 238 16.68 3.98 16.97
N ALA A 239 17.10 5.05 17.64
CA ALA A 239 17.24 6.38 17.03
C ALA A 239 18.27 6.37 15.89
N ARG A 240 19.47 5.83 16.12
CA ARG A 240 20.51 5.70 15.09
C ARG A 240 20.02 4.87 13.90
N ALA A 241 19.41 3.72 14.16
CA ALA A 241 18.88 2.88 13.08
C ALA A 241 17.75 3.56 12.27
N LEU A 242 16.93 4.40 12.91
CA LEU A 242 15.92 5.20 12.22
C LEU A 242 16.55 6.30 11.35
N GLU A 243 17.58 6.98 11.85
CA GLU A 243 18.35 7.97 11.09
C GLU A 243 19.00 7.35 9.85
N ASP A 244 19.60 6.17 9.99
CA ASP A 244 20.19 5.43 8.88
C ASP A 244 19.14 5.03 7.83
N LEU A 245 17.97 4.53 8.27
CA LEU A 245 16.84 4.25 7.37
C LEU A 245 16.40 5.52 6.62
N GLN A 246 16.21 6.64 7.33
CA GLN A 246 15.79 7.90 6.72
C GLN A 246 16.83 8.44 5.73
N LYS A 247 18.12 8.26 6.02
CA LYS A 247 19.22 8.58 5.11
C LYS A 247 19.12 7.76 3.83
N GLN A 248 18.93 6.44 3.92
CA GLN A 248 18.77 5.61 2.73
C GLN A 248 17.49 5.93 1.94
N LEU A 249 16.40 6.27 2.62
CA LEU A 249 15.17 6.74 1.94
C LEU A 249 15.38 8.06 1.20
N LYS A 250 16.26 8.94 1.66
CA LYS A 250 16.57 10.19 0.96
C LYS A 250 17.36 9.95 -0.32
N TYR A 251 18.34 9.05 -0.30
CA TYR A 251 19.28 8.85 -1.41
C TYR A 251 18.90 7.66 -2.31
N LYS A 252 18.73 6.47 -1.73
CA LYS A 252 18.52 5.22 -2.49
C LYS A 252 17.10 5.04 -2.99
N ALA A 253 16.10 5.52 -2.24
CA ALA A 253 14.73 5.41 -2.71
C ALA A 253 14.50 6.24 -3.97
N ALA A 254 15.11 7.43 -4.08
CA ALA A 254 15.00 8.27 -5.26
C ALA A 254 15.60 7.59 -6.50
N ASP A 255 16.79 7.00 -6.38
CA ASP A 255 17.48 6.30 -7.48
C ASP A 255 16.72 5.06 -7.97
N ALA A 256 16.08 4.33 -7.05
CA ALA A 256 15.39 3.07 -7.35
C ALA A 256 13.88 3.25 -7.58
N ALA A 257 13.35 4.48 -7.49
CA ALA A 257 11.93 4.75 -7.60
C ALA A 257 11.41 4.59 -9.02
N ILE A 258 10.19 4.07 -9.12
CA ILE A 258 9.37 4.18 -10.31
C ILE A 258 8.46 5.40 -10.13
N HIS A 259 8.66 6.41 -10.96
CA HIS A 259 7.83 7.62 -10.99
C HIS A 259 6.66 7.44 -11.97
N LEU A 260 5.44 7.45 -11.44
CA LEU A 260 4.19 7.33 -12.18
C LEU A 260 3.59 8.74 -12.34
N THR A 261 4.05 9.44 -13.38
CA THR A 261 3.50 10.72 -13.85
C THR A 261 2.10 10.52 -14.44
N ALA A 262 1.40 11.62 -14.76
CA ALA A 262 0.09 11.57 -15.41
C ALA A 262 0.08 10.75 -16.72
N ASP A 263 1.16 10.75 -17.50
CA ASP A 263 1.25 9.94 -18.72
C ASP A 263 1.35 8.44 -18.43
N ARG A 264 2.02 8.08 -17.33
CA ARG A 264 2.22 6.67 -16.94
C ARG A 264 1.05 6.12 -16.14
N LEU A 265 0.34 6.98 -15.41
CA LEU A 265 -0.84 6.67 -14.62
C LEU A 265 -1.95 7.70 -14.88
N PRO A 266 -2.56 7.67 -16.09
CA PRO A 266 -3.55 8.64 -16.51
C PRO A 266 -4.89 8.44 -15.81
N SER A 267 -5.81 9.39 -15.99
CA SER A 267 -7.23 9.19 -15.67
C SER A 267 -7.75 7.88 -16.27
N ASN A 268 -8.72 7.27 -15.60
CA ASN A 268 -9.29 5.97 -15.97
C ASN A 268 -8.29 4.79 -15.83
N SER A 269 -7.37 4.90 -14.88
CA SER A 269 -6.49 3.80 -14.48
C SER A 269 -6.57 3.53 -12.98
N ILE A 270 -6.26 2.30 -12.59
CA ILE A 270 -6.18 1.88 -11.19
C ILE A 270 -4.76 1.38 -10.95
N ILE A 271 -4.11 1.82 -9.88
CA ILE A 271 -2.88 1.21 -9.38
C ILE A 271 -3.19 0.45 -8.09
N LEU A 272 -2.69 -0.77 -7.99
CA LEU A 272 -2.79 -1.66 -6.83
C LEU A 272 -1.38 -1.89 -6.28
N ILE A 273 -1.20 -1.77 -4.96
CA ILE A 273 0.12 -1.85 -4.33
C ILE A 273 0.02 -2.71 -3.06
N ASP A 274 0.95 -3.67 -2.92
CA ASP A 274 1.27 -4.38 -1.68
C ASP A 274 2.05 -3.43 -0.77
N ASN A 275 1.29 -2.85 0.15
CA ASN A 275 1.69 -1.85 1.12
C ASN A 275 2.76 -2.34 2.11
N ARG A 276 3.01 -3.65 2.17
CA ARG A 276 4.09 -4.23 3.00
C ARG A 276 5.41 -4.26 2.26
N ARG A 277 5.36 -4.42 0.93
CA ARG A 277 6.53 -4.65 0.07
C ARG A 277 6.97 -3.39 -0.69
N TRP A 278 6.13 -2.37 -0.72
CA TRP A 278 6.37 -1.13 -1.45
C TRP A 278 6.14 0.10 -0.56
N LEU A 279 7.09 1.01 -0.60
CA LEU A 279 6.92 2.37 -0.13
C LEU A 279 6.36 3.23 -1.26
N HIS A 280 5.64 4.27 -0.91
CA HIS A 280 5.17 5.26 -1.86
C HIS A 280 5.33 6.69 -1.35
N ALA A 281 5.48 7.62 -2.28
CA ALA A 281 5.54 9.05 -2.06
C ALA A 281 4.70 9.75 -3.13
N ARG A 282 4.33 10.99 -2.86
CA ARG A 282 3.64 11.86 -3.81
C ARG A 282 4.37 13.19 -3.89
N SER A 283 4.68 13.65 -5.08
CA SER A 283 5.13 15.04 -5.27
C SER A 283 3.99 16.03 -4.97
N ALA A 284 4.33 17.30 -4.81
CA ALA A 284 3.37 18.38 -4.70
C ALA A 284 2.33 18.29 -5.84
N VAL A 285 1.06 18.46 -5.49
CA VAL A 285 -0.05 18.52 -6.45
C VAL A 285 -0.12 19.94 -6.97
N THR A 286 -0.21 20.07 -8.28
CA THR A 286 -0.31 21.37 -8.97
C THR A 286 -1.69 21.62 -9.55
N ASP A 287 -2.54 20.58 -9.64
CA ASP A 287 -3.91 20.67 -10.10
C ASP A 287 -4.94 20.54 -8.96
N PRO A 288 -5.66 21.61 -8.59
CA PRO A 288 -6.74 21.56 -7.61
C PRO A 288 -7.88 20.61 -8.00
N CYS A 289 -8.03 20.29 -9.28
CA CYS A 289 -9.03 19.35 -9.78
C CYS A 289 -8.55 17.88 -9.76
N ARG A 290 -7.30 17.60 -9.36
CA ARG A 290 -6.81 16.23 -9.22
C ARG A 290 -7.70 15.44 -8.28
N HIS A 291 -8.16 14.27 -8.72
CA HIS A 291 -9.10 13.46 -7.97
C HIS A 291 -8.76 11.98 -8.13
N LEU A 292 -8.38 11.35 -7.02
CA LEU A 292 -8.27 9.90 -6.93
C LEU A 292 -9.32 9.34 -5.99
N ARG A 293 -9.66 8.06 -6.16
CA ARG A 293 -10.40 7.30 -5.16
C ARG A 293 -9.52 6.19 -4.59
N ARG A 294 -9.40 6.17 -3.26
CA ARG A 294 -8.57 5.22 -2.52
C ARG A 294 -9.41 4.18 -1.80
N VAL A 295 -8.89 2.97 -1.72
CA VAL A 295 -9.39 1.87 -0.89
C VAL A 295 -8.21 1.07 -0.34
N ARG A 296 -8.37 0.53 0.86
CA ARG A 296 -7.38 -0.29 1.58
C ARG A 296 -8.05 -1.58 2.02
N TRP A 297 -7.38 -2.73 1.86
CA TRP A 297 -7.98 -4.03 2.21
C TRP A 297 -6.94 -5.06 2.64
N ASP A 298 -7.44 -6.25 2.97
CA ASP A 298 -6.64 -7.40 3.40
C ASP A 298 -5.78 -7.14 4.65
N ALA A 299 -6.38 -6.50 5.66
CA ALA A 299 -5.73 -6.24 6.94
C ALA A 299 -5.62 -7.54 7.77
N THR A 300 -4.45 -8.18 7.72
CA THR A 300 -4.13 -9.45 8.39
C THR A 300 -3.01 -9.27 9.42
N PRO A 301 -3.10 -9.91 10.62
CA PRO A 301 -2.04 -9.90 11.61
C PRO A 301 -0.75 -10.49 11.03
N VAL A 302 0.28 -9.65 10.93
CA VAL A 302 1.64 -10.05 10.57
C VAL A 302 2.70 -9.32 11.40
N TRP A 303 2.32 -8.34 12.24
CA TRP A 303 3.18 -7.45 13.03
C TRP A 303 2.95 -7.58 14.53
#